data_AF-G4RLS1-F1
#
_entry.id   AF-G4RLS1-F1
#
_cell.length_a   1.000
_cell.length_b   1.000
_cell.length_c   1.000
_cell.angle_alpha   90.00
_cell.angle_beta   90.00
_cell.angle_gamma   90.00
#
_symmetry.space_group_name_H-M   'P 1'
#
loop_
_entity.id
_entity.type
_entity.pdbx_description
1 polymer ?
#
loop_
_entity_poly.entity_id
_entity_poly.type
_entity_poly.pdbx_seq_one_letter_code
_entity_poly.pdbx_strand_id
1 'polypeptide(L)'
;MCNDLSDFMEWFYQNYSAVLGLYRPYIAVLGDVVIAGIHYTKASPVAGGVPVGVVVHGSGGVVKVYCSLPIACAESESRVVVKQVFTSTISRYEAALPLKDELGFDTICLNNTVTIIKEIVCDNIYNYLSQYIILCGLLNKWARAGGNVAEEFWQFVSRL
;
A
#
# COMPACT_ATOMS: atom_id res chain seq x y z
N MET A 1 9.54 -5.50 -19.15
CA MET A 1 10.63 -5.35 -18.16
C MET A 1 10.27 -4.17 -17.29
N CYS A 2 10.30 -4.27 -15.97
CA CYS A 2 9.87 -3.20 -15.06
C CYS A 2 10.93 -2.09 -14.90
N ASN A 3 11.69 -1.80 -15.97
CA ASN A 3 12.88 -0.95 -15.90
C ASN A 3 12.53 0.52 -15.71
N ASP A 4 11.35 0.94 -16.15
CA ASP A 4 10.91 2.34 -16.10
C ASP A 4 10.15 2.65 -14.80
N LEU A 5 10.33 1.82 -13.76
CA LEU A 5 9.63 2.01 -12.49
C LEU A 5 10.00 3.36 -11.84
N SER A 6 11.26 3.79 -11.95
CA SER A 6 11.69 5.12 -11.49
C SER A 6 10.88 6.22 -12.18
N ASP A 7 10.84 6.19 -13.52
CA ASP A 7 10.14 7.19 -14.33
C ASP A 7 8.64 7.17 -14.07
N PHE A 8 8.06 5.98 -13.88
CA PHE A 8 6.67 5.84 -13.48
C PHE A 8 6.39 6.47 -12.11
N MET A 9 7.26 6.25 -11.11
CA MET A 9 7.06 6.81 -9.78
C MET A 9 7.14 8.34 -9.79
N GLU A 10 8.02 8.91 -10.62
CA GLU A 10 8.06 10.34 -10.86
C GLU A 10 6.81 10.85 -11.57
N TRP A 11 6.39 10.19 -12.65
CA TRP A 11 5.17 10.53 -13.39
C TRP A 11 3.92 10.44 -12.51
N PHE A 12 3.79 9.37 -11.73
CA PHE A 12 2.68 9.14 -10.81
C PHE A 12 2.60 10.25 -9.75
N TYR A 13 3.75 10.62 -9.17
CA TYR A 13 3.81 11.75 -8.26
C TYR A 13 3.38 13.06 -8.93
N GLN A 14 3.90 13.37 -10.12
CA GLN A 14 3.57 14.62 -10.81
C GLN A 14 2.08 14.74 -11.14
N ASN A 15 1.44 13.64 -11.55
CA ASN A 15 0.04 13.66 -11.98
C ASN A 15 -0.95 13.53 -10.82
N TYR A 16 -0.62 12.78 -9.77
CA TYR A 16 -1.58 12.43 -8.73
C TYR A 16 -1.23 12.97 -7.34
N SER A 17 -0.10 13.66 -7.16
CA SER A 17 0.28 14.23 -5.85
C SER A 17 -0.77 15.16 -5.27
N ALA A 18 -1.42 16.01 -6.08
CA ALA A 18 -2.47 16.90 -5.60
C ALA A 18 -3.74 16.14 -5.18
N VAL A 19 -4.13 15.12 -5.95
CA VAL A 19 -5.35 14.33 -5.71
C VAL A 19 -5.19 13.43 -4.49
N LEU A 20 -4.04 12.77 -4.38
CA LEU A 20 -3.75 11.80 -3.32
C LEU A 20 -3.09 12.46 -2.09
N GLY A 21 -2.66 13.71 -2.21
CA GLY A 21 -1.92 14.44 -1.19
C GLY A 21 -0.52 13.85 -0.94
N LEU A 22 0.25 13.58 -1.98
CA LEU A 22 1.63 13.06 -1.89
C LEU A 22 2.63 14.20 -1.65
N TYR A 23 3.60 14.00 -0.76
CA TYR A 23 4.65 14.97 -0.44
C TYR A 23 5.86 14.83 -1.37
N ARG A 24 6.53 13.67 -1.37
CA ARG A 24 7.68 13.38 -2.24
C ARG A 24 7.94 11.88 -2.32
N PRO A 25 8.26 11.33 -3.50
CA PRO A 25 8.81 9.98 -3.61
C PRO A 25 10.31 9.99 -3.28
N TYR A 26 10.80 8.97 -2.59
CA TYR A 26 12.22 8.65 -2.47
C TYR A 26 12.52 7.45 -3.35
N ILE A 27 13.29 7.63 -4.41
CA ILE A 27 13.63 6.58 -5.36
C ILE A 27 15.13 6.29 -5.25
N ALA A 28 15.49 5.02 -5.01
CA ALA A 28 16.87 4.56 -5.01
C ALA A 28 16.99 3.32 -5.91
N VAL A 29 17.92 3.37 -6.85
CA VAL A 29 18.22 2.27 -7.77
C VAL A 29 19.50 1.58 -7.31
N LEU A 30 19.42 0.28 -7.00
CA LEU A 30 20.48 -0.57 -6.50
C LEU A 30 20.62 -1.80 -7.41
N GLY A 31 21.36 -1.65 -8.51
CA GLY A 31 21.45 -2.71 -9.52
C GLY A 31 20.11 -2.91 -10.24
N ASP A 32 19.51 -4.09 -10.09
CA ASP A 32 18.18 -4.44 -10.61
C ASP A 32 17.03 -4.09 -9.65
N VAL A 33 17.35 -3.64 -8.42
CA VAL A 33 16.35 -3.28 -7.40
C VAL A 33 16.04 -1.78 -7.44
N VAL A 34 14.76 -1.40 -7.39
CA VAL A 34 14.30 0.00 -7.34
C VAL A 34 13.43 0.23 -6.10
N ILE A 35 13.97 0.86 -5.08
CA ILE A 35 13.23 1.18 -3.84
C ILE A 35 12.51 2.53 -4.02
N ALA A 36 11.19 2.60 -3.80
CA ALA A 36 10.40 3.81 -4.05
C ALA A 36 9.47 4.20 -2.88
N GLY A 37 9.98 4.85 -1.82
CA GLY A 37 9.16 5.27 -0.68
C GLY A 37 8.21 6.42 -1.01
N ILE A 38 6.92 6.34 -0.64
CA ILE A 38 5.91 7.38 -0.93
C ILE A 38 5.42 8.06 0.35
N HIS A 39 5.71 9.34 0.50
CA HIS A 39 5.27 10.07 1.68
C HIS A 39 3.96 10.78 1.39
N TYR A 40 2.92 10.56 2.20
CA TYR A 40 1.70 11.35 2.17
C TYR A 40 1.85 12.60 3.03
N THR A 41 1.22 13.69 2.61
CA THR A 41 1.10 14.92 3.38
C THR A 41 0.14 14.74 4.56
N LYS A 42 0.26 15.61 5.57
CA LYS A 42 -0.65 15.59 6.72
C LYS A 42 -2.12 15.83 6.38
N ALA A 43 -2.37 16.54 5.27
CA ALA A 43 -3.69 16.84 4.76
C ALA A 43 -4.18 15.81 3.70
N SER A 44 -3.43 14.73 3.47
CA SER A 44 -3.80 13.73 2.46
C SER A 44 -5.18 13.15 2.76
N PRO A 45 -6.12 13.17 1.79
CA PRO A 45 -7.42 12.55 1.97
C PRO A 45 -7.35 11.01 2.03
N VAL A 46 -6.22 10.45 1.57
CA VAL A 46 -5.94 9.01 1.48
C VAL A 46 -5.33 8.48 2.77
N ALA A 47 -4.28 9.12 3.31
CA ALA A 47 -3.48 8.56 4.40
C ALA A 47 -3.52 9.35 5.72
N GLY A 48 -4.23 10.49 5.75
CA GLY A 48 -4.52 11.24 6.98
C GLY A 48 -3.32 11.59 7.88
N GLY A 49 -2.11 11.80 7.34
CA GLY A 49 -0.94 12.07 8.18
C GLY A 49 0.32 11.23 7.97
N VAL A 50 0.18 10.05 7.36
CA VAL A 50 1.10 8.96 7.66
C VAL A 50 2.08 8.70 6.50
N PRO A 51 3.40 8.60 6.77
CA PRO A 51 4.36 8.17 5.76
C PRO A 51 4.10 6.71 5.39
N VAL A 52 4.06 6.43 4.09
CA VAL A 52 3.79 5.09 3.55
C VAL A 52 4.98 4.64 2.71
N GLY A 53 5.89 3.88 3.32
CA GLY A 53 6.98 3.27 2.58
C GLY A 53 6.45 2.18 1.66
N VAL A 54 6.38 2.42 0.35
CA VAL A 54 6.21 1.36 -0.65
C VAL A 54 7.59 0.90 -1.05
N VAL A 55 8.03 -0.27 -0.59
CA VAL A 55 9.27 -0.84 -1.12
C VAL A 55 8.89 -1.59 -2.38
N VAL A 56 9.57 -1.30 -3.48
CA VAL A 56 9.39 -2.02 -4.72
C VAL A 56 10.65 -2.84 -4.97
N HIS A 57 10.50 -4.12 -5.27
CA HIS A 57 11.63 -4.99 -5.60
C HIS A 57 11.34 -5.63 -6.95
N GLY A 58 12.03 -5.17 -7.99
CA GLY A 58 12.01 -5.79 -9.31
C GLY A 58 13.12 -6.83 -9.41
N SER A 59 12.79 -8.06 -9.77
CA SER A 59 13.77 -9.01 -10.31
C SER A 59 13.09 -9.85 -11.38
N GLY A 60 13.61 -9.84 -12.61
CA GLY A 60 12.98 -10.52 -13.74
C GLY A 60 11.69 -9.82 -14.23
N GLY A 61 10.60 -10.57 -14.37
CA GLY A 61 9.31 -10.10 -14.92
C GLY A 61 8.26 -9.68 -13.87
N VAL A 62 8.67 -9.56 -12.61
CA VAL A 62 7.75 -9.41 -11.48
C VAL A 62 8.29 -8.40 -10.47
N VAL A 63 7.37 -7.69 -9.82
CA VAL A 63 7.63 -6.71 -8.78
C VAL A 63 6.90 -7.07 -7.49
N LYS A 64 7.62 -7.07 -6.37
CA LYS A 64 7.02 -7.19 -5.04
C LYS A 64 6.90 -5.82 -4.39
N VAL A 65 5.72 -5.53 -3.86
CA VAL A 65 5.41 -4.30 -3.15
C VAL A 65 5.04 -4.59 -1.70
N TYR A 66 5.51 -3.73 -0.81
CA TYR A 66 5.35 -3.85 0.64
C TYR A 66 4.72 -2.60 1.20
N CYS A 67 3.83 -2.75 2.18
CA CYS A 67 3.16 -1.66 2.87
C CYS A 67 2.97 -2.02 4.34
N SER A 68 3.66 -1.32 5.23
CA SER A 68 3.49 -1.50 6.67
C SER A 68 2.27 -0.72 7.16
N LEU A 69 1.46 -1.40 7.96
CA LEU A 69 0.27 -0.86 8.61
C LEU A 69 0.57 -0.64 10.10
N PRO A 70 -0.04 0.35 10.75
CA PRO A 70 0.18 0.66 12.16
C PRO A 70 -0.63 -0.30 13.06
N ILE A 71 -0.53 -1.59 12.78
CA ILE A 71 -1.20 -2.68 13.47
C ILE A 71 -0.12 -3.54 14.08
N ALA A 72 -0.13 -3.69 15.41
CA ALA A 72 0.85 -4.52 16.10
C ALA A 72 0.63 -6.00 15.80
N CYS A 73 1.72 -6.76 15.70
CA CYS A 73 1.72 -8.22 15.59
C CYS A 73 2.94 -8.81 16.31
N ALA A 74 2.88 -10.09 16.67
CA ALA A 74 4.01 -10.80 17.25
C ALA A 74 4.82 -11.50 16.15
N GLU A 75 6.16 -11.48 16.21
CA GLU A 75 7.01 -12.12 15.18
C GLU A 75 6.84 -13.64 15.09
N SER A 76 6.33 -14.28 16.15
CA SER A 76 5.93 -15.70 16.12
C SER A 76 4.73 -15.96 15.21
N GLU A 77 3.99 -14.91 14.82
CA GLU A 77 2.87 -14.96 13.87
C GLU A 77 3.39 -14.69 12.45
N SER A 78 4.19 -15.62 11.93
CA SER A 78 4.84 -15.51 10.61
C SER A 78 3.83 -15.40 9.45
N ARG A 79 2.56 -15.74 9.69
CA ARG A 79 1.41 -15.46 8.82
C ARG A 79 0.23 -15.03 9.69
N VAL A 80 -0.20 -13.78 9.55
CA VAL A 80 -1.44 -13.32 10.19
C VAL A 80 -2.63 -13.83 9.36
N VAL A 81 -3.42 -14.76 9.92
CA VAL A 81 -4.66 -15.23 9.32
C VAL A 81 -5.78 -14.27 9.68
N VAL A 82 -6.15 -13.43 8.74
CA VAL A 82 -7.10 -12.33 8.93
C VAL A 82 -8.48 -12.80 8.49
N LYS A 83 -9.38 -13.11 9.44
CA LYS A 83 -10.75 -13.57 9.18
C LYS A 83 -11.70 -12.40 8.91
N GLN A 84 -12.69 -12.64 8.04
CA GLN A 84 -13.69 -11.70 7.51
C GLN A 84 -14.46 -10.93 8.59
N VAL A 85 -14.68 -9.63 8.36
CA VAL A 85 -15.85 -8.91 8.91
C VAL A 85 -16.34 -7.86 7.90
N PHE A 86 -17.47 -8.14 7.25
CA PHE A 86 -18.47 -7.10 7.03
C PHE A 86 -19.20 -6.90 8.36
N THR A 87 -19.38 -5.64 8.75
CA THR A 87 -20.05 -5.17 9.98
C THR A 87 -19.32 -5.43 11.29
N SER A 88 -18.55 -4.45 11.78
CA SER A 88 -18.73 -3.90 13.13
C SER A 88 -17.57 -2.96 13.53
N THR A 89 -17.93 -1.98 14.35
CA THR A 89 -17.08 -1.21 15.25
C THR A 89 -16.20 -2.18 16.06
N ILE A 90 -14.91 -2.37 15.71
CA ILE A 90 -14.09 -3.41 16.34
C ILE A 90 -12.89 -2.88 17.13
N SER A 91 -12.85 -3.39 18.36
CA SER A 91 -11.79 -3.52 19.34
C SER A 91 -10.48 -4.11 18.78
N ARG A 92 -9.37 -3.48 19.22
CA ARG A 92 -7.95 -3.63 18.88
C ARG A 92 -7.27 -4.99 18.62
N TYR A 93 -7.92 -6.15 18.61
CA TYR A 93 -7.17 -7.43 18.53
C TYR A 93 -7.54 -8.44 17.43
N GLU A 94 -8.57 -8.23 16.61
CA GLU A 94 -8.84 -9.12 15.46
C GLU A 94 -9.42 -8.31 14.28
N ALA A 95 -8.61 -7.42 13.70
CA ALA A 95 -9.08 -6.55 12.62
C ALA A 95 -8.90 -7.22 11.25
N ALA A 96 -10.02 -7.58 10.63
CA ALA A 96 -10.08 -8.02 9.23
C ALA A 96 -9.53 -6.92 8.31
N LEU A 97 -8.59 -7.21 7.42
CA LEU A 97 -8.14 -6.25 6.41
C LEU A 97 -9.21 -6.18 5.31
N PRO A 98 -9.81 -5.01 5.08
CA PRO A 98 -10.78 -4.86 4.03
C PRO A 98 -10.13 -5.15 2.66
N LEU A 99 -10.88 -5.80 1.77
CA LEU A 99 -10.49 -6.11 0.39
C LEU A 99 -9.39 -7.17 0.22
N LYS A 100 -9.02 -7.95 1.25
CA LYS A 100 -7.99 -9.01 1.12
C LYS A 100 -8.32 -10.02 0.02
N ASP A 101 -9.51 -10.60 0.05
CA ASP A 101 -9.93 -11.62 -0.91
C ASP A 101 -10.16 -11.02 -2.31
N GLU A 102 -10.57 -9.74 -2.39
CA GLU A 102 -10.84 -9.03 -3.64
C GLU A 102 -9.54 -8.60 -4.36
N LEU A 103 -8.53 -8.17 -3.61
CA LEU A 103 -7.28 -7.66 -4.16
C LEU A 103 -6.12 -8.67 -4.06
N GLY A 104 -6.31 -9.78 -3.36
CA GLY A 104 -5.41 -10.92 -3.29
C GLY A 104 -4.01 -10.58 -2.76
N PHE A 105 -3.93 -9.84 -1.65
CA PHE A 105 -2.65 -9.51 -1.00
C PHE A 105 -2.34 -10.47 0.16
N ASP A 106 -1.04 -10.70 0.36
CA ASP A 106 -0.50 -11.45 1.48
C ASP A 106 -0.21 -10.52 2.68
N THR A 107 -0.01 -11.11 3.86
CA THR A 107 0.29 -10.40 5.10
C THR A 107 1.39 -11.10 5.88
N ILE A 108 2.39 -10.34 6.31
CA ILE A 108 3.46 -10.81 7.21
C ILE A 108 3.58 -9.88 8.42
N CYS A 109 4.10 -10.42 9.53
CA CYS A 109 4.57 -9.58 10.62
C CYS A 109 6.03 -9.20 10.39
N LEU A 110 6.33 -7.90 10.35
CA LEU A 110 7.69 -7.38 10.17
C LEU A 110 7.92 -6.24 11.17
N ASN A 111 8.99 -6.32 11.96
CA ASN A 111 9.31 -5.33 13.01
C ASN A 111 8.10 -5.03 13.92
N ASN A 112 7.41 -6.08 14.36
CA ASN A 112 6.21 -6.00 15.19
C ASN A 112 5.01 -5.27 14.56
N THR A 113 5.01 -5.08 13.24
CA THR A 113 3.92 -4.45 12.49
C THR A 113 3.42 -5.32 11.34
N VAL A 114 2.11 -5.30 11.10
CA VAL A 114 1.53 -5.99 9.94
C VAL A 114 1.99 -5.30 8.66
N THR A 115 2.61 -6.05 7.78
CA THR A 115 2.99 -5.60 6.44
C THR A 115 2.19 -6.40 5.41
N ILE A 116 1.43 -5.71 4.57
CA ILE A 116 0.77 -6.32 3.42
C ILE A 116 1.78 -6.43 2.27
N ILE A 117 1.71 -7.50 1.49
CA ILE A 117 2.59 -7.78 0.36
C ILE A 117 1.74 -8.06 -0.86
N LYS A 118 2.13 -7.52 -2.02
CA LYS A 118 1.57 -7.93 -3.31
C LYS A 118 2.69 -8.20 -4.29
N GLU A 119 2.52 -9.26 -5.07
CA GLU A 119 3.33 -9.55 -6.24
C GLU A 119 2.57 -9.08 -7.49
N ILE A 120 3.25 -8.31 -8.35
CA ILE A 120 2.68 -7.64 -9.52
C ILE A 120 3.52 -8.01 -10.75
N VAL A 121 2.88 -8.55 -11.78
CA VAL A 121 3.52 -8.87 -13.07
C VAL A 121 3.76 -7.58 -13.87
N CYS A 122 4.90 -7.47 -14.54
CA CYS A 122 5.30 -6.24 -15.25
C CYS A 122 4.28 -5.76 -16.31
N ASP A 123 3.52 -6.66 -16.93
CA ASP A 123 2.61 -6.33 -18.05
C ASP A 123 1.50 -5.34 -17.68
N ASN A 124 1.21 -5.17 -16.39
CA ASN A 124 0.20 -4.21 -15.91
C ASN A 124 0.63 -3.51 -14.62
N ILE A 125 1.95 -3.36 -14.43
CA ILE A 125 2.51 -2.89 -13.17
C ILE A 125 2.00 -1.50 -12.77
N TYR A 126 1.86 -0.58 -13.71
CA TYR A 126 1.49 0.81 -13.41
C TYR A 126 0.08 0.94 -12.82
N ASN A 127 -0.89 0.21 -13.35
CA ASN A 127 -2.26 0.21 -12.82
C ASN A 127 -2.30 -0.42 -11.42
N TYR A 128 -1.74 -1.63 -11.28
CA TYR A 128 -1.76 -2.33 -10.00
C TYR A 128 -0.93 -1.65 -8.91
N LEU A 129 0.18 -1.02 -9.28
CA LEU A 129 1.01 -0.25 -8.36
C LEU A 129 0.27 1.00 -7.90
N SER A 130 -0.38 1.74 -8.80
CA SER A 130 -1.21 2.90 -8.44
C SER A 130 -2.32 2.53 -7.46
N GLN A 131 -3.05 1.44 -7.74
CA GLN A 131 -4.07 0.91 -6.85
C GLN A 131 -3.49 0.51 -5.49
N TYR A 132 -2.35 -0.18 -5.48
CA TYR A 132 -1.70 -0.59 -4.24
C TYR A 132 -1.26 0.60 -3.39
N ILE A 133 -0.73 1.67 -3.99
CA ILE A 133 -0.35 2.90 -3.31
C ILE A 133 -1.55 3.53 -2.60
N ILE A 134 -2.67 3.70 -3.32
CA ILE A 134 -3.92 4.24 -2.78
C ILE A 134 -4.41 3.37 -1.62
N LEU A 135 -4.52 2.06 -1.86
CA LEU A 135 -4.99 1.10 -0.86
C LEU A 135 -4.14 1.18 0.41
N CYS A 136 -2.82 1.24 0.27
CA CYS A 136 -1.92 1.30 1.40
C CYS A 136 -2.10 2.57 2.24
N GLY A 137 -2.38 3.72 1.60
CA GLY A 137 -2.75 4.94 2.29
C GLY A 137 -4.09 4.81 3.04
N LEU A 138 -5.12 4.27 2.38
CA LEU A 138 -6.45 4.07 2.96
C LEU A 138 -6.43 3.08 4.13
N LEU A 139 -5.68 1.98 4.01
CA LEU A 139 -5.51 1.00 5.10
C LEU A 139 -4.75 1.61 6.28
N ASN A 140 -3.75 2.46 6.03
CA ASN A 140 -3.07 3.22 7.07
C ASN A 140 -4.03 4.16 7.81
N LYS A 141 -4.86 4.90 7.06
CA LYS A 141 -5.90 5.78 7.61
C LYS A 141 -6.92 4.98 8.42
N TRP A 142 -7.44 3.90 7.85
CA TRP A 142 -8.41 3.01 8.48
C TRP A 142 -7.89 2.40 9.79
N ALA A 143 -6.66 1.89 9.79
CA ALA A 143 -6.06 1.29 10.98
C ALA A 143 -5.92 2.28 12.15
N ARG A 144 -5.87 3.59 11.87
CA ARG A 144 -5.73 4.64 12.89
C ARG A 144 -7.06 5.29 13.29
N ALA A 145 -7.91 5.56 12.32
CA ALA A 145 -9.08 6.42 12.46
C ALA A 145 -10.40 5.79 11.98
N GLY A 146 -10.37 4.57 11.44
CA GLY A 146 -11.50 3.96 10.75
C GLY A 146 -11.75 4.57 9.36
N GLY A 147 -12.88 4.22 8.75
CA GLY A 147 -13.26 4.68 7.41
C GLY A 147 -13.78 3.56 6.52
N ASN A 148 -14.34 3.92 5.35
CA ASN A 148 -14.86 2.96 4.38
C ASN A 148 -13.84 2.74 3.27
N VAL A 149 -12.87 1.85 3.53
CA VAL A 149 -11.75 1.60 2.60
C VAL A 149 -12.23 1.22 1.21
N ALA A 150 -13.28 0.39 1.09
CA ALA A 150 -13.79 -0.06 -0.21
C ALA A 150 -14.36 1.10 -1.04
N GLU A 151 -15.27 1.87 -0.46
CA GLU A 151 -15.88 3.01 -1.14
C GLU A 151 -14.84 4.07 -1.51
N GLU A 152 -13.99 4.45 -0.55
CA GLU A 152 -12.94 5.45 -0.77
C GLU A 152 -11.94 4.97 -1.84
N PHE A 153 -11.59 3.69 -1.86
CA PHE A 153 -10.71 3.10 -2.86
C PHE A 153 -11.28 3.28 -4.27
N TRP A 154 -12.53 2.90 -4.50
CA TRP A 154 -13.17 3.04 -5.82
C TRP A 154 -13.35 4.51 -6.24
N GLN A 155 -13.55 5.43 -5.27
CA GLN A 155 -13.59 6.87 -5.55
C GLN A 155 -12.25 7.43 -6.04
N PHE A 156 -11.12 6.90 -5.55
CA PHE A 156 -9.79 7.34 -6.01
C PHE A 156 -9.36 6.64 -7.29
N VAL A 157 -9.59 5.33 -7.42
CA VAL A 157 -9.23 4.57 -8.62
C VAL A 157 -9.97 5.06 -9.86
N SER A 158 -11.22 5.52 -9.72
CA SER A 158 -11.98 6.12 -10.84
C SER A 158 -11.44 7.47 -11.33
N ARG A 159 -10.45 8.06 -10.64
CA ARG A 159 -9.80 9.32 -10.99
C ARG A 159 -8.38 9.15 -11.52
N LEU A 160 -7.87 7.91 -11.55
CA LEU A 160 -6.60 7.55 -12.14
C LEU A 160 -6.75 7.31 -13.64
#